data_AF-A0AAD3H3Q2-F1
#
_entry.id   AF-A0AAD3H3Q2-F1
#
_cell.length_a   1.000
_cell.length_b   1.000
_cell.length_c   1.000
_cell.angle_alpha   90.00
_cell.angle_beta   90.00
_cell.angle_gamma   90.00
#
_symmetry.space_group_name_H-M   'P 1'
#
loop_
_entity.id
_entity.type
_entity.pdbx_description
1 polymer ?
#
loop_
_entity_poly.entity_id
_entity_poly.type
_entity_poly.pdbx_seq_one_letter_code
_entity_poly.pdbx_strand_id
1 'polypeptide(L)'
;MKSIFLLLAVLVGANSFSCVGVPSRQSFARPTFQLFAEASGEDVEEKLVDRVVNDLHESGYKFRIVVIGNGAILETTSVLGPTKKSSISPKTGGRLVTLASEDQSFEFHIKVDDVDNVVFAETAKPIGDGKEKILRICRLMNKEGGSIASLILAEGSDDAATWFSELKKKHEES
;
A
#
# COMPACT_ATOMS: atom_id res chain seq x y z
N MET A 1 35.98 27.77 30.49
CA MET A 1 37.18 27.29 29.77
C MET A 1 36.92 25.92 29.19
N LYS A 2 36.83 25.85 27.86
CA LYS A 2 37.20 24.75 26.93
C LYS A 2 36.29 24.84 25.70
N SER A 3 36.76 25.62 24.73
CA SER A 3 36.28 25.66 23.35
C SER A 3 36.70 24.39 22.62
N ILE A 4 35.81 23.83 21.80
CA ILE A 4 36.19 22.99 20.66
C ILE A 4 35.38 23.49 19.46
N PHE A 5 36.07 24.17 18.55
CA PHE A 5 35.65 24.42 17.18
C PHE A 5 35.92 23.15 16.38
N LEU A 6 34.93 22.64 15.63
CA LEU A 6 35.19 21.68 14.57
C LEU A 6 34.89 22.32 13.21
N LEU A 7 35.93 22.32 12.39
CA LEU A 7 36.02 22.93 11.07
C LEU A 7 35.45 22.00 9.99
N LEU A 8 34.86 22.66 9.00
CA LEU A 8 34.27 22.20 7.74
C LEU A 8 35.22 21.39 6.84
N ALA A 9 34.67 20.44 6.06
CA ALA A 9 35.17 20.12 4.72
C ALA A 9 34.01 19.64 3.82
N VAL A 10 33.61 20.51 2.88
CA VAL A 10 32.71 20.19 1.77
C VAL A 10 33.59 19.77 0.58
N LEU A 11 33.42 18.54 0.10
CA LEU A 11 34.04 18.08 -1.14
C LEU A 11 33.04 18.21 -2.29
N VAL A 12 33.25 19.21 -3.13
CA VAL A 12 32.60 19.37 -4.44
C VAL A 12 33.39 18.55 -5.45
N GLY A 13 32.81 17.43 -5.89
CA GLY A 13 33.32 16.65 -7.02
C GLY A 13 32.73 17.17 -8.33
N ALA A 14 33.48 18.00 -9.04
CA ALA A 14 33.22 18.31 -10.44
C ALA A 14 33.84 17.22 -11.32
N ASN A 15 33.05 16.60 -12.19
CA ASN A 15 33.56 15.84 -13.33
C ASN A 15 32.71 16.12 -14.58
N SER A 16 33.27 17.02 -15.40
CA SER A 16 33.51 16.84 -16.83
C SER A 16 32.37 16.39 -17.74
N PHE A 17 31.81 17.38 -18.44
CA PHE A 17 31.12 17.21 -19.72
C PHE A 17 32.11 16.80 -20.81
N SER A 18 31.78 15.74 -21.55
CA SER A 18 32.36 15.45 -22.86
C SER A 18 31.26 15.15 -23.88
N CYS A 19 31.56 15.58 -25.08
CA CYS A 19 30.71 15.91 -26.21
C CYS A 19 30.20 14.70 -27.03
N VAL A 20 28.98 14.88 -27.54
CA VAL A 20 28.46 14.54 -28.88
C VAL A 20 28.80 13.15 -29.46
N GLY A 21 27.77 12.29 -29.53
CA GLY A 21 27.74 11.12 -30.41
C GLY A 21 26.30 10.61 -30.60
N VAL A 22 25.70 10.89 -31.76
CA VAL A 22 24.45 10.29 -32.28
C VAL A 22 24.67 10.11 -33.80
N PRO A 23 24.08 9.11 -34.51
CA PRO A 23 23.26 7.97 -34.06
C PRO A 23 23.82 6.61 -34.49
N SER A 24 23.45 5.53 -33.79
CA SER A 24 23.36 4.21 -34.43
C SER A 24 21.93 3.70 -34.31
N ARG A 25 21.37 3.28 -35.45
CA ARG A 25 20.04 2.69 -35.60
C ARG A 25 19.91 1.48 -34.68
N GLN A 26 19.07 1.56 -33.66
CA GLN A 26 18.53 0.37 -33.02
C GLN A 26 17.15 0.08 -33.61
N SER A 27 17.02 -1.14 -34.11
CA SER A 27 15.83 -1.70 -34.73
C SER A 27 14.65 -1.66 -33.76
N PHE A 28 13.52 -1.15 -34.23
CA PHE A 28 12.22 -1.35 -33.59
C PHE A 28 11.87 -2.85 -33.62
N ALA A 29 12.21 -3.56 -32.54
CA ALA A 29 11.58 -4.84 -32.26
C ALA A 29 10.14 -4.57 -31.83
N ARG A 30 9.18 -5.09 -32.60
CA ARG A 30 7.75 -5.09 -32.24
C ARG A 30 7.60 -5.76 -30.88
N PRO A 31 6.81 -5.22 -29.94
CA PRO A 31 6.42 -5.98 -28.77
C PRO A 31 5.54 -7.14 -29.23
N THR A 32 6.07 -8.36 -29.17
CA THR A 32 5.29 -9.59 -29.31
C THR A 32 4.27 -9.57 -28.18
N PHE A 33 2.99 -9.45 -28.54
CA PHE A 33 1.88 -9.61 -27.62
C PHE A 33 1.87 -11.08 -27.17
N GLN A 34 2.47 -11.38 -26.02
CA GLN A 34 2.40 -12.69 -25.41
C GLN A 34 0.99 -12.82 -24.79
N LEU A 35 0.18 -13.68 -25.41
CA LEU A 35 -1.05 -14.19 -24.82
C LEU A 35 -0.64 -14.93 -23.53
N PHE A 36 -0.90 -14.34 -22.37
CA PHE A 36 -0.62 -15.01 -21.10
C PHE A 36 -1.74 -16.00 -20.83
N ALA A 37 -1.34 -17.27 -20.75
CA ALA A 37 -2.19 -18.36 -20.30
C ALA A 37 -2.75 -18.03 -18.90
N GLU A 38 -4.06 -18.19 -18.75
CA GLU A 38 -4.69 -18.26 -17.44
C GLU A 38 -4.08 -19.46 -16.71
N ALA A 39 -3.15 -19.18 -15.79
CA ALA A 39 -2.58 -20.21 -14.93
C ALA A 39 -3.71 -20.76 -14.07
N SER A 40 -4.08 -22.00 -14.37
CA SER A 40 -5.02 -22.83 -13.62
C SER A 40 -4.65 -22.84 -12.15
N GLY A 41 -5.65 -22.57 -11.30
CA GLY A 41 -5.52 -22.44 -9.86
C GLY A 41 -4.93 -23.70 -9.21
N GLU A 42 -3.73 -23.55 -8.66
CA GLU A 42 -3.31 -24.33 -7.50
C GLU A 42 -4.00 -23.71 -6.27
N ASP A 43 -4.48 -24.55 -5.35
CA ASP A 43 -5.10 -24.13 -4.09
C ASP A 43 -4.05 -23.44 -3.20
N VAL A 44 -3.82 -22.15 -3.44
CA VAL A 44 -2.95 -21.31 -2.62
C VAL A 44 -3.64 -21.15 -1.27
N GLU A 45 -2.99 -21.65 -0.21
CA GLU A 45 -3.42 -21.47 1.17
C GLU A 45 -3.72 -19.98 1.44
N GLU A 46 -4.97 -19.69 1.80
CA GLU A 46 -5.46 -18.33 1.97
C GLU A 46 -4.83 -17.69 3.22
N LYS A 47 -4.05 -16.62 3.03
CA LYS A 47 -3.40 -15.93 4.15
C LYS A 47 -4.41 -15.07 4.90
N LEU A 48 -4.13 -14.74 6.17
CA LEU A 48 -4.96 -13.82 6.97
C LEU A 48 -5.22 -12.50 6.23
N VAL A 49 -4.20 -11.94 5.58
CA VAL A 49 -4.33 -10.71 4.80
C VAL A 49 -5.33 -10.83 3.65
N ASP A 50 -5.48 -12.00 3.02
CA ASP A 50 -6.44 -12.20 1.95
C ASP A 50 -7.88 -12.09 2.47
N ARG A 51 -8.14 -12.76 3.60
CA ARG A 51 -9.43 -12.73 4.29
C ARG A 51 -9.78 -11.31 4.75
N VAL A 52 -8.83 -10.61 5.36
CA VAL A 52 -9.02 -9.21 5.78
C VAL A 52 -9.30 -8.32 4.58
N VAL A 53 -8.48 -8.39 3.52
CA VAL A 53 -8.67 -7.57 2.32
C VAL A 53 -10.00 -7.91 1.62
N ASN A 54 -10.44 -9.17 1.68
CA ASN A 54 -11.76 -9.56 1.20
C ASN A 54 -12.88 -8.88 1.98
N ASP A 55 -12.84 -8.94 3.31
CA ASP A 55 -13.87 -8.31 4.14
C ASP A 55 -13.88 -6.78 3.97
N LEU A 56 -12.71 -6.15 3.84
CA LEU A 56 -12.60 -4.71 3.56
C LEU A 56 -13.22 -4.35 2.21
N HIS A 57 -12.99 -5.16 1.17
CA HIS A 57 -13.55 -4.99 -0.17
C HIS A 57 -15.08 -5.14 -0.17
N GLU A 58 -15.60 -6.18 0.47
CA GLU A 58 -17.04 -6.49 0.52
C GLU A 58 -17.84 -5.52 1.40
N SER A 59 -17.18 -4.80 2.29
CA SER A 59 -17.84 -3.87 3.22
C SER A 59 -18.60 -2.72 2.56
N GLY A 60 -18.20 -2.32 1.35
CA GLY A 60 -18.74 -1.14 0.67
C GLY A 60 -18.41 0.20 1.35
N TYR A 61 -17.66 0.21 2.46
CA TYR A 61 -17.27 1.43 3.14
C TYR A 61 -16.10 2.13 2.44
N LYS A 62 -16.01 3.44 2.65
CA LYS A 62 -14.87 4.24 2.20
C LYS A 62 -13.71 4.10 3.18
N PHE A 63 -12.54 3.84 2.63
CA PHE A 63 -11.28 3.84 3.36
C PHE A 63 -10.38 4.92 2.83
N ARG A 64 -9.74 5.60 3.76
CA ARG A 64 -8.61 6.46 3.50
C ARG A 64 -7.35 5.61 3.53
N ILE A 65 -6.83 5.35 2.34
CA ILE A 65 -5.67 4.50 2.08
C ILE A 65 -4.45 5.40 2.17
N VAL A 66 -3.55 5.07 3.08
CA VAL A 66 -2.30 5.80 3.30
C VAL A 66 -1.14 4.86 3.05
N VAL A 67 -0.31 5.22 2.07
CA VAL A 67 0.95 4.53 1.75
C VAL A 67 2.09 5.51 1.97
N ILE A 68 3.06 5.12 2.80
CA ILE A 68 4.20 5.95 3.15
C ILE A 68 5.43 5.41 2.41
N GLY A 69 5.94 6.23 1.48
CA GLY A 69 7.20 5.97 0.79
C GLY A 69 8.36 6.76 1.39
N ASN A 70 9.56 6.55 0.86
CA ASN A 70 10.76 7.27 1.27
C ASN A 70 10.68 8.75 0.83
N GLY A 71 10.15 9.61 1.69
CA GLY A 71 10.05 11.05 1.47
C GLY A 71 8.72 11.55 0.89
N ALA A 72 7.73 10.67 0.72
CA ALA A 72 6.40 11.04 0.24
C ALA A 72 5.31 10.19 0.89
N ILE A 73 4.14 10.79 1.09
CA ILE A 73 2.94 10.10 1.55
C ILE A 73 1.90 10.20 0.43
N LEU A 74 1.38 9.06 0.01
CA LEU A 74 0.22 9.00 -0.87
C LEU A 74 -1.00 8.68 -0.02
N GLU A 75 -2.00 9.55 -0.10
CA GLU A 75 -3.29 9.39 0.57
C GLU A 75 -4.41 9.52 -0.47
N THR A 76 -5.36 8.58 -0.44
CA THR A 76 -6.62 8.69 -1.19
C THR A 76 -7.76 8.19 -0.33
N THR A 77 -8.99 8.64 -0.59
CA THR A 77 -10.19 8.12 0.07
C THR A 77 -11.12 7.53 -0.98
N SER A 78 -11.34 6.22 -0.91
CA SER A 78 -12.16 5.51 -1.89
C SER A 78 -12.84 4.30 -1.26
N VAL A 79 -13.89 3.81 -1.91
CA VAL A 79 -14.34 2.43 -1.72
C VAL A 79 -13.28 1.51 -2.31
N LEU A 80 -12.98 0.41 -1.63
CA LEU A 80 -11.99 -0.58 -2.07
C LEU A 80 -12.61 -1.51 -3.10
N GLY A 81 -12.91 -1.03 -4.30
CA GLY A 81 -13.61 -1.80 -5.33
C GLY A 81 -14.21 -0.91 -6.42
N PRO A 82 -14.97 -1.48 -7.38
CA PRO A 82 -15.62 -2.80 -7.36
C PRO A 82 -14.74 -3.96 -7.82
N THR A 83 -13.54 -3.70 -8.35
CA THR A 83 -12.69 -4.76 -8.91
C THR A 83 -11.70 -5.26 -7.87
N LYS A 84 -11.73 -6.56 -7.56
CA LYS A 84 -10.68 -7.28 -6.83
C LYS A 84 -10.10 -8.37 -7.74
N LYS A 85 -8.77 -8.40 -7.89
CA LYS A 85 -8.06 -9.43 -8.68
C LYS A 85 -6.89 -9.99 -7.87
N SER A 86 -6.72 -11.30 -7.88
CA SER A 86 -5.51 -11.97 -7.42
C SER A 86 -4.66 -12.32 -8.64
N SER A 87 -3.38 -11.99 -8.62
CA SER A 87 -2.45 -12.30 -9.71
C SER A 87 -1.04 -12.54 -9.18
N ILE A 88 -0.15 -13.01 -10.05
CA ILE A 88 1.28 -13.12 -9.75
C ILE A 88 2.01 -11.95 -10.43
N SER A 89 2.87 -11.26 -9.68
CA SER A 89 3.68 -10.18 -10.22
C SER A 89 4.63 -10.71 -11.29
N PRO A 90 4.60 -10.19 -12.54
CA PRO A 90 5.52 -10.63 -13.57
C PRO A 90 6.97 -10.23 -13.26
N LYS A 91 7.17 -9.23 -12.41
CA LYS A 91 8.50 -8.70 -12.05
C LYS A 91 9.13 -9.45 -10.89
N THR A 92 8.35 -9.75 -9.85
CA THR A 92 8.87 -10.34 -8.61
C THR A 92 8.48 -11.81 -8.43
N GLY A 93 7.54 -12.33 -9.22
CA GLY A 93 6.97 -13.67 -9.03
C GLY A 93 6.10 -13.81 -7.77
N GLY A 94 5.96 -12.74 -6.98
CA GLY A 94 5.18 -12.74 -5.74
C GLY A 94 3.70 -12.51 -5.99
N ARG A 95 2.85 -12.99 -5.09
CA ARG A 95 1.40 -12.85 -5.18
C ARG A 95 0.96 -11.41 -4.89
N LEU A 96 0.06 -10.92 -5.74
CA LEU A 96 -0.55 -9.60 -5.68
C LEU A 96 -2.05 -9.71 -5.52
N VAL A 97 -2.60 -8.87 -4.64
CA VAL A 97 -4.02 -8.53 -4.63
C VAL A 97 -4.16 -7.10 -5.10
N THR A 98 -4.97 -6.91 -6.14
CA THR A 98 -5.26 -5.60 -6.73
C THR A 98 -6.69 -5.22 -6.43
N LEU A 99 -6.88 -4.05 -5.83
CA LEU A 99 -8.16 -3.38 -5.67
C LEU A 99 -8.18 -2.16 -6.58
N ALA A 100 -9.19 -2.03 -7.45
CA ALA A 100 -9.28 -0.93 -8.42
C ALA A 100 -10.65 -0.28 -8.42
N SER A 101 -10.65 1.04 -8.68
CA SER A 101 -11.87 1.81 -8.94
C SER A 101 -12.54 1.34 -10.23
N GLU A 102 -13.82 1.67 -10.40
CA GLU A 102 -14.61 1.26 -11.57
C GLU A 102 -14.01 1.78 -12.89
N ASP A 103 -13.53 3.03 -12.87
CA ASP A 103 -12.90 3.71 -13.99
C ASP A 103 -11.38 3.44 -14.10
N GLN A 104 -10.81 2.63 -13.21
CA GLN A 104 -9.37 2.34 -13.12
C GLN A 104 -8.48 3.58 -12.94
N SER A 105 -9.05 4.72 -12.53
CA SER A 105 -8.27 5.92 -12.20
C SER A 105 -7.38 5.73 -10.96
N PHE A 106 -7.70 4.73 -10.13
CA PHE A 106 -6.93 4.36 -8.96
C PHE A 106 -6.82 2.83 -8.85
N GLU A 107 -5.59 2.36 -8.61
CA GLU A 107 -5.30 0.97 -8.27
C GLU A 107 -4.47 0.89 -6.99
N PHE A 108 -4.85 -0.03 -6.12
CA PHE A 108 -4.13 -0.37 -4.90
C PHE A 108 -3.66 -1.82 -4.98
N HIS A 109 -2.35 -1.99 -5.13
CA HIS A 109 -1.72 -3.31 -5.21
C HIS A 109 -1.05 -3.66 -3.89
N ILE A 110 -1.41 -4.82 -3.35
CA ILE A 110 -0.85 -5.38 -2.13
C ILE A 110 -0.02 -6.60 -2.52
N LYS A 111 1.27 -6.58 -2.19
CA LYS A 111 2.10 -7.79 -2.22
C LYS A 111 1.80 -8.62 -0.99
N VAL A 112 0.95 -9.61 -1.16
CA VAL A 112 0.45 -10.46 -0.07
C VAL A 112 1.60 -11.14 0.67
N ASP A 113 2.65 -11.51 -0.05
CA ASP A 113 3.83 -12.18 0.51
C ASP A 113 4.73 -11.28 1.36
N ASP A 114 4.63 -9.97 1.20
CA ASP A 114 5.40 -8.99 1.97
C ASP A 114 4.68 -8.60 3.28
N VAL A 115 3.39 -8.94 3.43
CA VAL A 115 2.61 -8.70 4.64
C VAL A 115 2.89 -9.82 5.65
N ASP A 116 3.44 -9.45 6.80
CA ASP A 116 3.72 -10.37 7.91
C ASP A 116 2.49 -10.54 8.80
N ASN A 117 1.89 -9.44 9.21
CA ASN A 117 0.68 -9.43 10.02
C ASN A 117 -0.22 -8.22 9.75
N VAL A 118 -1.43 -8.28 10.27
CA VAL A 118 -2.43 -7.21 10.22
C VAL A 118 -2.67 -6.70 11.63
N VAL A 119 -2.72 -5.39 11.82
CA VAL A 119 -2.99 -4.74 13.11
C VAL A 119 -4.22 -3.86 13.02
N PHE A 120 -5.18 -4.08 13.91
CA PHE A 120 -6.33 -3.21 14.09
C PHE A 120 -6.07 -2.24 15.24
N ALA A 121 -6.21 -0.94 14.98
CA ALA A 121 -5.97 0.11 15.97
C ALA A 121 -7.11 1.12 15.99
N GLU A 122 -7.45 1.57 17.19
CA GLU A 122 -8.30 2.73 17.40
C GLU A 122 -7.46 3.85 18.01
N THR A 123 -7.61 5.07 17.51
CA THR A 123 -6.83 6.23 17.98
C THR A 123 -7.72 7.45 18.05
N ALA A 124 -7.87 8.02 19.25
CA ALA A 124 -8.51 9.31 19.43
C ALA A 124 -7.63 10.41 18.81
N LYS A 125 -8.24 11.25 17.97
CA LYS A 125 -7.62 12.45 17.41
C LYS A 125 -8.43 13.67 17.80
N PRO A 126 -7.80 14.71 18.36
CA PRO A 126 -8.50 15.96 18.63
C PRO A 126 -8.94 16.61 17.32
N ILE A 127 -10.20 17.04 17.24
CA ILE A 127 -10.76 17.73 16.07
C ILE A 127 -11.08 19.21 16.34
N GLY A 128 -10.62 19.73 17.50
CA GLY A 128 -10.95 21.08 17.98
C GLY A 128 -12.12 21.06 18.97
N ASP A 129 -12.35 22.18 19.67
CA ASP A 129 -13.48 22.40 20.59
C ASP A 129 -13.64 21.36 21.71
N GLY A 130 -12.54 20.75 22.15
CA GLY A 130 -12.55 19.69 23.17
C GLY A 130 -13.20 18.38 22.69
N LYS A 131 -13.43 18.23 21.37
CA LYS A 131 -13.98 17.01 20.78
C LYS A 131 -12.87 16.12 20.22
N GLU A 132 -13.10 14.81 20.32
CA GLU A 132 -12.22 13.79 19.76
C GLU A 132 -12.95 12.98 18.70
N LYS A 133 -12.25 12.66 17.61
CA LYS A 133 -12.66 11.70 16.60
C LYS A 133 -11.86 10.42 16.79
N ILE A 134 -12.54 9.29 16.94
CA ILE A 134 -11.89 7.98 16.96
C ILE A 134 -11.58 7.57 15.52
N LEU A 135 -10.30 7.42 15.21
CA LEU A 135 -9.84 6.81 13.96
C LEU A 135 -9.77 5.31 14.12
N ARG A 136 -10.35 4.58 13.18
CA ARG A 136 -10.31 3.11 13.10
C ARG A 136 -9.42 2.71 11.95
N ILE A 137 -8.35 1.99 12.25
CA ILE A 137 -7.21 1.79 11.36
C ILE A 137 -6.90 0.30 11.24
N CYS A 138 -6.92 -0.23 10.02
CA CYS A 138 -6.32 -1.52 9.68
C CYS A 138 -4.94 -1.27 9.08
N ARG A 139 -3.87 -1.80 9.69
CA ARG A 139 -2.50 -1.65 9.20
C ARG A 139 -1.99 -2.98 8.67
N LEU A 140 -1.43 -2.95 7.46
CA LEU A 140 -0.67 -4.05 6.88
C LEU A 140 0.79 -3.85 7.25
N MET A 141 1.36 -4.78 8.01
CA MET A 141 2.71 -4.65 8.56
C MET A 141 3.67 -5.59 7.83
N ASN A 142 4.92 -5.15 7.64
CA ASN A 142 5.99 -5.99 7.14
C ASN A 142 6.73 -6.70 8.28
N LYS A 143 7.63 -7.63 7.93
CA LYS A 143 8.45 -8.41 8.88
C LYS A 143 9.39 -7.57 9.75
N GLU A 144 9.68 -6.34 9.33
CA GLU A 144 10.57 -5.40 10.03
C GLU A 144 9.80 -4.54 11.05
N GLY A 145 8.48 -4.72 11.17
CA GLY A 145 7.60 -3.92 12.01
C GLY A 145 7.18 -2.57 11.40
N GLY A 146 7.52 -2.33 10.13
CA GLY A 146 7.08 -1.17 9.35
C GLY A 146 5.67 -1.35 8.77
N SER A 147 4.93 -0.24 8.64
CA SER A 147 3.62 -0.25 7.97
C SER A 147 3.78 -0.19 6.45
N ILE A 148 3.27 -1.18 5.73
CA ILE A 148 3.18 -1.20 4.27
C ILE A 148 2.07 -0.23 3.81
N ALA A 149 0.91 -0.34 4.45
CA ALA A 149 -0.25 0.52 4.18
C ALA A 149 -1.13 0.62 5.42
N SER A 150 -1.79 1.77 5.58
CA SER A 150 -2.83 1.98 6.58
C SER A 150 -4.16 2.26 5.89
N LEU A 151 -5.18 1.48 6.20
CA LEU A 151 -6.55 1.66 5.74
C LEU A 151 -7.38 2.22 6.90
N ILE A 152 -7.73 3.49 6.82
CA ILE A 152 -8.47 4.20 7.87
C ILE A 152 -9.93 4.28 7.44
N LEU A 153 -10.85 3.76 8.25
CA LEU A 153 -12.28 3.88 7.98
C LEU A 153 -12.66 5.37 7.91
N ALA A 154 -13.13 5.81 6.75
CA ALA A 154 -13.48 7.21 6.52
C ALA A 154 -14.92 7.52 6.95
N GLU A 155 -15.78 6.49 6.97
CA GLU A 155 -17.18 6.58 7.38
C GLU A 155 -17.30 6.84 8.89
N GLY A 156 -18.18 7.77 9.26
CA GLY A 156 -18.42 8.17 10.65
C GLY A 156 -19.70 7.64 11.27
N SER A 157 -20.42 6.74 10.59
CA SER A 157 -21.67 6.18 11.09
C SER A 157 -21.44 5.11 12.16
N ASP A 158 -22.44 4.92 13.03
CA ASP A 158 -22.42 3.90 14.08
C ASP A 158 -22.39 2.48 13.49
N ASP A 159 -23.05 2.27 12.34
CA ASP A 159 -23.02 1.00 11.60
C ASP A 159 -21.59 0.65 11.16
N ALA A 160 -20.87 1.62 10.58
CA ALA A 160 -19.50 1.41 10.12
C ALA A 160 -18.53 1.18 11.30
N ALA A 161 -18.76 1.87 12.42
CA ALA A 161 -18.03 1.66 13.67
C ALA A 161 -18.25 0.25 14.25
N THR A 162 -19.49 -0.22 14.23
CA THR A 162 -19.88 -1.56 14.70
C THR A 162 -19.25 -2.63 13.81
N TRP A 163 -19.40 -2.50 12.49
CA TRP A 163 -18.80 -3.39 11.52
C TRP A 163 -17.28 -3.50 11.69
N PHE A 164 -16.57 -2.39 11.90
CA PHE A 164 -15.12 -2.42 12.10
C PHE A 164 -14.74 -3.16 13.39
N SER A 165 -15.55 -3.02 14.44
CA SER A 165 -15.34 -3.72 15.72
C SER A 165 -15.53 -5.23 15.56
N GLU A 166 -16.53 -5.65 14.77
CA GLU A 166 -16.76 -7.05 14.42
C GLU A 166 -15.64 -7.63 13.55
N LEU A 167 -15.18 -6.86 12.56
CA LEU A 167 -14.03 -7.23 11.72
C LEU A 167 -12.78 -7.46 12.57
N LYS A 168 -12.47 -6.53 13.48
CA LYS A 168 -11.36 -6.65 14.42
C LYS A 168 -11.45 -7.94 15.22
N LYS A 169 -12.62 -8.21 15.83
CA LYS A 169 -12.84 -9.42 16.61
C LYS A 169 -12.66 -10.69 15.79
N LYS A 170 -13.20 -10.72 14.55
CA LYS A 170 -13.10 -11.86 13.63
C LYS A 170 -11.64 -12.27 13.34
N HIS A 171 -10.72 -11.31 13.25
CA HIS A 171 -9.34 -11.55 12.81
C HIS A 171 -8.27 -11.46 13.90
N GLU A 172 -8.58 -10.92 15.07
CA GLU A 172 -7.65 -10.96 16.23
C GLU A 172 -7.73 -12.27 17.02
N GLU A 173 -8.82 -13.04 16.87
CA GLU A 173 -9.02 -14.34 17.53
C GLU A 173 -8.52 -15.54 16.68
N SER A 174 -7.99 -15.29 15.48
CA SER A 174 -7.50 -16.30 14.52
C SER A 174 -5.98 -16.42 14.51
#